data_AF-A0A3D5P2B2-F1
#
_entry.id   AF-A0A3D5P2B2-F1
#
_cell.length_a   1.000
_cell.length_b   1.000
_cell.length_c   1.000
_cell.angle_alpha   90.00
_cell.angle_beta   90.00
_cell.angle_gamma   90.00
#
_symmetry.space_group_name_H-M   'P 1'
#
loop_
_entity.id
_entity.type
_entity.pdbx_description
1 polymer ?
#
loop_
_entity_poly.entity_id
_entity_poly.type
_entity_poly.pdbx_seq_one_letter_code
_entity_poly.pdbx_strand_id
1 'polypeptide(L)'
;GWSVRCDGAEGSRVIESSWVIDASGRHGVIARGEGRQVDRSTTTLAIIQRWKREGGWPEADRHFTYIESYDTGWAWSVPLGDDLRCYTVMIDQRETELAGCDLSDILDRELQRTVHLGRSREGAQPVDQAWACPASLYKATRYARPGLILSGDAGSFIDPLSSFGVKKALSSGWLAGIVANTALIDPDMTEASVNFFDSREKLVYSRYRESSAPFFQSAAQSHGTSYWIERAQAAKKAAVVASDSGLPQADIRNQLDLLESNLPEADVRAAFDEICAQDRLGAVRGKTLRIFEGPGVAGHRIVMEQRLGSALWPSGMRYVRGVDLLQLIEAAMSHDQVPEGWAAYNASGAAVTLPDYLTALSTAFAAGFLEHGKK
;
A
#
# COMPACT_ATOMS: atom_id res chain seq x y z
N GLY A 1 22.70 -4.97 -21.63
CA GLY A 1 22.61 -5.82 -20.43
C GLY A 1 23.19 -5.08 -19.25
N TRP A 2 23.23 -5.75 -18.10
CA TRP A 2 23.79 -5.28 -16.84
C TRP A 2 25.04 -6.09 -16.50
N SER A 3 26.04 -5.41 -15.98
CA SER A 3 27.23 -6.01 -15.38
C SER A 3 27.24 -5.62 -13.91
N VAL A 4 27.02 -6.60 -13.02
CA VAL A 4 26.90 -6.39 -11.58
C VAL A 4 28.12 -6.95 -10.88
N ARG A 5 28.90 -6.08 -10.23
CA ARG A 5 29.98 -6.51 -9.35
C ARG A 5 29.41 -6.96 -8.01
N CYS A 6 29.76 -8.16 -7.59
CA CYS A 6 29.37 -8.74 -6.31
C CYS A 6 30.62 -9.08 -5.51
N ASP A 7 30.72 -8.55 -4.30
CA ASP A 7 31.78 -8.89 -3.36
C ASP A 7 31.26 -9.96 -2.39
N GLY A 8 31.96 -11.09 -2.29
CA GLY A 8 31.64 -12.18 -1.38
C GLY A 8 32.86 -12.66 -0.60
N ALA A 9 32.68 -13.67 0.24
CA ALA A 9 33.75 -14.24 1.05
C ALA A 9 34.94 -14.77 0.21
N GLU A 10 34.68 -15.20 -1.03
CA GLU A 10 35.68 -15.72 -1.98
C GLU A 10 36.28 -14.63 -2.90
N GLY A 11 35.96 -13.36 -2.67
CA GLY A 11 36.42 -12.22 -3.47
C GLY A 11 35.33 -11.59 -4.35
N SER A 12 35.76 -10.68 -5.22
CA SER A 12 34.86 -9.97 -6.15
C SER A 12 34.63 -10.78 -7.42
N ARG A 13 33.37 -10.88 -7.85
CA ARG A 13 32.99 -11.43 -9.16
C ARG A 13 32.07 -10.48 -9.91
N VAL A 14 32.00 -10.64 -11.22
CA VAL A 14 31.09 -9.91 -12.10
C VAL A 14 30.04 -10.86 -12.64
N ILE A 15 28.77 -10.47 -12.53
CA ILE A 15 27.62 -11.22 -13.05
C ILE A 15 27.00 -10.39 -14.17
N GLU A 16 26.89 -11.00 -15.35
CA GLU A 16 26.18 -10.41 -16.49
C GLU A 16 24.72 -10.86 -16.50
N SER A 17 23.79 -9.93 -16.75
CA SER A 17 22.36 -10.24 -16.85
C SER A 17 21.63 -9.32 -17.84
N SER A 18 20.50 -9.79 -18.38
CA SER A 18 19.62 -8.93 -19.20
C SER A 18 18.73 -8.03 -18.34
N TRP A 19 18.41 -8.48 -17.13
CA TRP A 19 17.51 -7.82 -16.18
C TRP A 19 18.14 -7.76 -14.79
N VAL A 20 17.84 -6.68 -14.07
CA VAL A 20 18.16 -6.52 -12.64
C VAL A 20 16.90 -6.09 -11.89
N ILE A 21 16.67 -6.68 -10.73
CA ILE A 21 15.66 -6.23 -9.77
C ILE A 21 16.42 -5.63 -8.58
N ASP A 22 16.34 -4.32 -8.39
CA ASP A 22 16.85 -3.67 -7.19
C ASP A 22 15.87 -3.94 -6.05
N ALA A 23 16.27 -4.85 -5.17
CA ALA A 23 15.58 -5.17 -3.91
C ALA A 23 16.48 -4.84 -2.70
N SER A 24 17.41 -3.89 -2.84
CA SER A 24 18.37 -3.51 -1.79
C SER A 24 17.76 -2.73 -0.60
N GLY A 25 16.43 -2.63 -0.60
CA GLY A 25 15.65 -1.86 0.36
C GLY A 25 16.06 -0.39 0.36
N ARG A 26 16.17 0.19 1.56
CA ARG A 26 16.45 1.62 1.73
C ARG A 26 17.79 2.08 1.17
N HIS A 27 18.74 1.16 1.01
CA HIS A 27 20.01 1.47 0.37
C HIS A 27 19.80 1.96 -1.06
N GLY A 28 18.83 1.39 -1.79
CA GLY A 28 18.46 1.82 -3.13
C GLY A 28 19.67 1.92 -4.05
N VAL A 29 20.46 0.84 -4.12
CA VAL A 29 21.76 0.78 -4.79
C VAL A 29 21.69 1.32 -6.21
N ILE A 30 20.62 0.99 -6.94
CA ILE A 30 20.37 1.50 -8.30
C ILE A 30 19.36 2.66 -8.24
N ALA A 31 18.32 2.54 -7.42
CA ALA A 31 17.24 3.52 -7.33
C ALA A 31 17.71 4.98 -7.10
N ARG A 32 18.80 5.19 -6.35
CA ARG A 32 19.36 6.53 -6.13
C ARG A 32 19.88 7.18 -7.40
N GLY A 33 20.48 6.41 -8.30
CA GLY A 33 20.93 6.87 -9.62
C GLY A 33 19.79 7.05 -10.62
N GLU A 34 18.68 6.34 -10.43
CA GLU A 34 17.50 6.37 -11.30
C GLU A 34 16.47 7.45 -10.91
N GLY A 35 16.86 8.42 -10.06
CA GLY A 35 16.02 9.57 -9.75
C GLY A 35 15.10 9.38 -8.53
N ARG A 36 15.55 8.68 -7.49
CA ARG A 36 14.88 8.68 -6.18
C ARG A 36 14.68 10.12 -5.68
N GLN A 37 13.43 10.44 -5.36
CA GLN A 37 13.01 11.70 -4.76
C GLN A 37 12.70 11.50 -3.28
N VAL A 38 13.54 12.06 -2.43
CA VAL A 38 13.29 12.11 -0.99
C VAL A 38 12.24 13.17 -0.70
N ASP A 39 11.23 12.79 0.08
CA ASP A 39 10.31 13.76 0.64
C ASP A 39 11.00 14.56 1.74
N ARG A 40 11.09 15.87 1.53
CA ARG A 40 11.75 16.80 2.44
C ARG A 40 10.76 17.57 3.32
N SER A 41 9.45 17.35 3.17
CA SER A 41 8.48 18.02 4.05
C SER A 41 8.65 17.61 5.50
N THR A 42 9.13 16.39 5.77
CA THR A 42 9.46 15.90 7.11
C THR A 42 10.81 15.20 7.08
N THR A 43 11.55 15.26 8.19
CA THR A 43 12.81 14.52 8.34
C THR A 43 12.75 13.56 9.50
N THR A 44 11.90 12.55 9.33
CA THR A 44 11.65 11.56 10.37
C THR A 44 12.88 10.69 10.59
N LEU A 45 13.28 10.56 11.85
CA LEU A 45 14.27 9.60 12.34
C LEU A 45 13.56 8.62 13.27
N ALA A 46 13.77 7.32 13.05
CA ALA A 46 13.35 6.28 13.97
C ALA A 46 14.52 5.97 14.90
N ILE A 47 14.29 5.99 16.22
CA ILE A 47 15.24 5.52 17.23
C ILE A 47 14.63 4.32 17.93
N ILE A 48 15.37 3.22 18.01
CA ILE A 48 14.86 1.90 18.32
C ILE A 48 15.73 1.24 19.39
N GLN A 49 15.12 0.55 20.35
CA GLN A 49 15.81 -0.31 21.30
C GLN A 49 14.93 -1.47 21.74
N ARG A 50 15.54 -2.60 22.10
CA ARG A 50 14.85 -3.76 22.64
C ARG A 50 14.91 -3.77 24.16
N TRP A 51 13.79 -4.14 24.78
CA TRP A 51 13.60 -4.15 26.22
C TRP A 51 13.07 -5.51 26.66
N LYS A 52 13.60 -6.00 27.78
CA LYS A 52 13.24 -7.27 28.41
C LYS A 52 12.65 -7.03 29.80
N ARG A 53 11.56 -7.73 30.13
CA ARG A 53 10.90 -7.67 31.44
C ARG A 53 10.87 -9.07 32.02
N GLU A 54 11.55 -9.26 33.15
CA GLU A 54 11.51 -10.54 33.87
C GLU A 54 10.07 -10.84 34.30
N GLY A 55 9.62 -12.07 34.03
CA GLY A 55 8.22 -12.49 34.25
C GLY A 55 7.25 -12.15 33.11
N GLY A 56 7.71 -11.51 32.04
CA GLY A 56 6.91 -11.20 30.85
C GLY A 56 6.04 -9.94 30.98
N TRP A 57 5.35 -9.61 29.90
CA TRP A 57 4.36 -8.52 29.87
C TRP A 57 3.00 -9.03 30.35
N PRO A 58 2.16 -8.16 30.93
CA PRO A 58 0.79 -8.52 31.28
C PRO A 58 0.05 -9.15 30.08
N GLU A 59 -0.79 -10.15 30.34
CA GLU A 59 -1.58 -10.85 29.31
C GLU A 59 -2.34 -9.88 28.39
N ALA A 60 -2.88 -8.81 28.97
CA ALA A 60 -3.62 -7.79 28.25
C ALA A 60 -2.77 -7.00 27.24
N ASP A 61 -1.44 -7.00 27.39
CA ASP A 61 -0.51 -6.18 26.60
C ASP A 61 0.44 -7.00 25.71
N ARG A 62 0.67 -8.28 26.08
CA ARG A 62 1.77 -9.08 25.54
C ARG A 62 1.69 -9.33 24.03
N HIS A 63 0.50 -9.25 23.43
CA HIS A 63 0.27 -9.57 22.01
C HIS A 63 -0.03 -8.37 21.11
N PHE A 64 -0.21 -7.18 21.69
CA PHE A 64 -0.65 -6.02 20.92
C PHE A 64 0.52 -5.14 20.50
N THR A 65 0.44 -4.64 19.27
CA THR A 65 1.19 -3.47 18.82
C THR A 65 0.54 -2.23 19.41
N TYR A 66 1.34 -1.40 20.09
CA TYR A 66 0.90 -0.11 20.61
C TYR A 66 1.49 1.02 19.79
N ILE A 67 0.69 2.07 19.58
CA ILE A 67 1.07 3.30 18.88
C ILE A 67 0.54 4.45 19.71
N GLU A 68 1.36 5.46 19.95
CA GLU A 68 0.99 6.62 20.76
C GLU A 68 1.60 7.90 20.18
N SER A 69 0.75 8.89 19.90
CA SER A 69 1.19 10.24 19.55
C SER A 69 1.47 11.07 20.80
N TYR A 70 2.47 11.93 20.73
CA TYR A 70 2.80 12.92 21.75
C TYR A 70 3.26 14.22 21.08
N ASP A 71 3.51 15.29 21.83
CA ASP A 71 3.64 16.64 21.28
C ASP A 71 4.72 16.80 20.19
N THR A 72 5.80 16.03 20.27
CA THR A 72 6.99 16.19 19.41
C THR A 72 7.30 14.95 18.58
N GLY A 73 6.39 13.97 18.55
CA GLY A 73 6.65 12.70 17.91
C GLY A 73 5.53 11.69 18.10
N TRP A 74 5.77 10.48 17.62
CA TRP A 74 4.98 9.34 18.02
C TRP A 74 5.88 8.15 18.31
N ALA A 75 5.40 7.25 19.14
CA ALA A 75 6.11 6.06 19.53
C ALA A 75 5.28 4.83 19.22
N TRP A 76 5.94 3.71 19.04
CA TRP A 76 5.30 2.42 18.92
C TRP A 76 6.09 1.35 19.65
N SER A 77 5.38 0.30 20.05
CA SER A 77 5.98 -0.88 20.65
C SER A 77 5.36 -2.15 20.09
N VAL A 78 6.21 -3.09 19.70
CA VAL A 78 5.80 -4.43 19.23
C VAL A 78 6.40 -5.53 20.10
N PRO A 79 5.64 -6.60 20.38
CA PRO A 79 6.19 -7.77 21.03
C PRO A 79 7.09 -8.55 20.06
N LEU A 80 8.22 -9.04 20.59
CA LEU A 80 9.16 -9.95 19.92
C LEU A 80 9.19 -11.33 20.59
N GLY A 81 8.34 -11.53 21.60
CA GLY A 81 8.22 -12.71 22.44
C GLY A 81 7.44 -12.35 23.71
N ASP A 82 7.30 -13.30 24.64
CA ASP A 82 6.57 -13.10 25.89
C ASP A 82 7.25 -12.08 26.82
N ASP A 83 8.59 -12.07 26.80
CA ASP A 83 9.45 -11.27 27.67
C ASP A 83 10.35 -10.30 26.89
N LEU A 84 10.06 -10.02 25.62
CA LEU A 84 10.84 -9.08 24.82
C LEU A 84 9.94 -8.18 23.99
N ARG A 85 10.17 -6.87 24.06
CA ARG A 85 9.52 -5.87 23.21
C ARG A 85 10.52 -4.94 22.54
N CYS A 86 10.17 -4.50 21.36
CA CYS A 86 10.83 -3.39 20.69
C CYS A 86 10.09 -2.10 21.07
N TYR A 87 10.82 -1.05 21.39
CA TYR A 87 10.29 0.32 21.53
C TYR A 87 10.95 1.20 20.49
N THR A 88 10.16 2.09 19.89
CA THR A 88 10.65 3.00 18.86
C THR A 88 9.96 4.33 18.97
N VAL A 89 10.74 5.41 18.88
CA VAL A 89 10.24 6.78 18.75
C VAL A 89 10.52 7.30 17.35
N MET A 90 9.57 8.08 16.84
CA MET A 90 9.54 8.64 15.50
C MET A 90 9.56 10.16 15.63
N ILE A 91 10.76 10.74 15.59
CA ILE A 91 11.01 12.16 15.82
C ILE A 91 11.33 12.88 14.52
N ASP A 92 11.23 14.21 14.52
CA ASP A 92 11.81 15.01 13.45
C ASP A 92 13.23 15.44 13.83
N GLN A 93 14.21 15.06 13.03
CA GLN A 93 15.62 15.38 13.29
C GLN A 93 15.92 16.89 13.25
N ARG A 94 15.02 17.71 12.69
CA ARG A 94 15.14 19.18 12.69
C ARG A 94 14.69 19.81 14.00
N GLU A 95 13.79 19.14 14.72
CA GLU A 95 13.18 19.65 15.96
C GLU A 95 13.78 19.00 17.21
N THR A 96 14.64 17.99 17.04
CA THR A 96 15.25 17.25 18.15
C THR A 96 16.75 17.53 18.24
N GLU A 97 17.23 17.84 19.45
CA GLU A 97 18.66 17.91 19.72
C GLU A 97 19.28 16.51 19.73
N LEU A 98 20.10 16.24 18.70
CA LEU A 98 20.77 14.96 18.49
C LEU A 98 22.30 15.03 18.74
N ALA A 99 22.89 16.22 18.58
CA ALA A 99 24.34 16.37 18.59
C ALA A 99 24.91 16.12 20.00
N GLY A 100 25.82 15.15 20.12
CA GLY A 100 26.48 14.82 21.38
C GLY A 100 25.63 14.04 22.39
N CYS A 101 24.41 13.64 22.04
CA CYS A 101 23.55 12.82 22.88
C CYS A 101 23.68 11.32 22.55
N ASP A 102 23.58 10.46 23.57
CA ASP A 102 23.38 9.03 23.37
C ASP A 102 21.97 8.74 22.83
N LEU A 103 21.84 7.80 21.89
CA LEU A 103 20.54 7.46 21.32
C LEU A 103 19.59 6.85 22.35
N SER A 104 20.11 6.16 23.36
CA SER A 104 19.31 5.58 24.45
C SER A 104 18.73 6.69 25.33
N ASP A 105 19.51 7.73 25.62
CA ASP A 105 19.05 8.90 26.37
C ASP A 105 17.97 9.67 25.59
N ILE A 106 18.13 9.82 24.27
CA ILE A 106 17.10 10.43 23.41
C ILE A 106 15.84 9.58 23.44
N LEU A 107 15.95 8.26 23.22
CA LEU A 107 14.82 7.35 23.24
C LEU A 107 14.06 7.42 24.57
N ASP A 108 14.78 7.39 25.69
CA ASP A 108 14.21 7.48 27.03
C ASP A 108 13.48 8.80 27.27
N ARG A 109 14.10 9.92 26.91
CA ARG A 109 13.50 11.26 27.01
C ARG A 109 12.22 11.37 26.19
N GLU A 110 12.22 10.85 24.96
CA GLU A 110 11.07 10.88 24.07
C GLU A 110 9.95 9.95 24.58
N LEU A 111 10.28 8.75 25.06
CA LEU A 111 9.30 7.85 25.67
C LEU A 111 8.71 8.41 26.97
N GLN A 112 9.45 9.21 27.75
CA GLN A 112 8.92 9.91 28.93
C GLN A 112 7.86 10.98 28.59
N ARG A 113 7.82 11.45 27.33
CA ARG A 113 6.77 12.37 26.85
C ARG A 113 5.47 11.65 26.49
N THR A 114 5.50 10.33 26.39
CA THR A 114 4.30 9.50 26.19
C THR A 114 3.60 9.23 27.53
N VAL A 115 2.30 9.02 27.50
CA VAL A 115 1.48 8.70 28.68
C VAL A 115 1.52 7.21 28.97
N HIS A 116 1.32 6.36 27.95
CA HIS A 116 1.13 4.92 28.13
C HIS A 116 2.41 4.12 27.85
N LEU A 117 3.07 4.36 26.72
CA LEU A 117 4.26 3.61 26.31
C LEU A 117 5.43 3.79 27.27
N GLY A 118 5.63 5.00 27.80
CA GLY A 118 6.65 5.29 28.79
C GLY A 118 6.50 4.44 30.05
N ARG A 119 5.27 4.40 30.60
CA ARG A 119 4.91 3.59 31.79
C ARG A 119 4.95 2.09 31.53
N SER A 120 4.63 1.65 30.31
CA SER A 120 4.63 0.22 29.95
C SER A 120 6.00 -0.47 30.11
N ARG A 121 7.08 0.33 30.20
CA ARG A 121 8.46 -0.13 30.40
C ARG A 121 8.85 -0.29 31.86
N GLU A 122 7.99 0.08 32.82
CA GLU A 122 8.28 -0.08 34.24
C GLU A 122 8.63 -1.54 34.57
N GLY A 123 9.79 -1.75 35.17
CA GLY A 123 10.32 -3.08 35.48
C GLY A 123 10.99 -3.81 34.31
N ALA A 124 11.07 -3.20 33.12
CA ALA A 124 11.85 -3.71 31.99
C ALA A 124 13.25 -3.08 31.96
N GLN A 125 14.20 -3.76 31.33
CA GLN A 125 15.59 -3.33 31.12
C GLN A 125 15.96 -3.40 29.64
N PRO A 126 16.79 -2.48 29.12
CA PRO A 126 17.30 -2.58 27.76
C PRO A 126 18.22 -3.79 27.62
N VAL A 127 18.17 -4.48 26.47
CA VAL A 127 19.04 -5.64 26.18
C VAL A 127 20.14 -5.34 25.17
N ASP A 128 20.09 -4.19 24.52
CA ASP A 128 21.05 -3.72 23.54
C ASP A 128 21.18 -2.19 23.57
N GLN A 129 22.13 -1.66 22.79
CA GLN A 129 22.21 -0.21 22.56
C GLN A 129 21.10 0.24 21.62
N ALA A 130 20.56 1.43 21.89
CA ALA A 130 19.65 2.06 20.95
C ALA A 130 20.36 2.34 19.62
N TRP A 131 19.64 2.17 18.51
CA TRP A 131 20.12 2.47 17.18
C TRP A 131 19.09 3.33 16.44
N ALA A 132 19.54 4.07 15.44
CA ALA A 132 18.69 4.95 14.67
C ALA A 132 18.75 4.62 13.19
N CYS A 133 17.64 4.85 12.49
CA CYS A 133 17.63 4.86 11.04
C CYS A 133 16.70 5.95 10.50
N PRO A 134 17.04 6.56 9.35
CA PRO A 134 16.12 7.48 8.69
C PRO A 134 14.75 6.84 8.52
N ALA A 135 13.65 7.56 8.63
CA ALA A 135 12.31 7.07 8.33
C ALA A 135 11.50 8.08 7.49
N SER A 136 12.20 9.02 6.85
CA SER A 136 11.62 9.90 5.84
C SER A 136 11.09 9.12 4.64
N LEU A 137 9.97 9.59 4.12
CA LEU A 137 9.35 9.06 2.92
C LEU A 137 10.20 9.37 1.68
N TYR A 138 10.11 8.51 0.68
CA TYR A 138 10.69 8.77 -0.63
C TYR A 138 10.04 7.88 -1.68
N LYS A 139 10.18 8.28 -2.94
CA LYS A 139 9.71 7.52 -4.10
C LYS A 139 10.68 7.61 -5.26
N ALA A 140 10.70 6.59 -6.10
CA ALA A 140 11.30 6.68 -7.43
C ALA A 140 10.40 7.49 -8.37
N THR A 141 10.99 8.19 -9.34
CA THR A 141 10.27 8.82 -10.45
C THR A 141 9.75 7.78 -11.44
N ARG A 142 10.51 6.69 -11.60
CA ARG A 142 10.19 5.51 -12.39
C ARG A 142 10.61 4.26 -11.64
N TYR A 143 9.68 3.33 -11.45
CA TYR A 143 9.88 2.08 -10.72
C TYR A 143 10.28 0.92 -11.63
N ALA A 144 9.99 1.00 -12.92
CA ALA A 144 10.40 -0.01 -13.89
C ALA A 144 10.67 0.58 -15.27
N ARG A 145 11.65 0.01 -15.95
CA ARG A 145 11.99 0.25 -17.36
C ARG A 145 12.54 -1.05 -17.96
N PRO A 146 12.65 -1.19 -19.30
CA PRO A 146 13.26 -2.38 -19.88
C PRO A 146 14.63 -2.67 -19.25
N GLY A 147 14.79 -3.88 -18.71
CA GLY A 147 15.99 -4.34 -18.02
C GLY A 147 16.09 -4.00 -16.53
N LEU A 148 15.20 -3.20 -15.93
CA LEU A 148 15.30 -2.79 -14.51
C LEU A 148 13.94 -2.69 -13.82
N ILE A 149 13.86 -3.22 -12.60
CA ILE A 149 12.71 -3.06 -11.72
C ILE A 149 13.20 -2.67 -10.31
N LEU A 150 12.55 -1.69 -9.69
CA LEU A 150 12.80 -1.25 -8.32
C LEU A 150 11.69 -1.81 -7.41
N SER A 151 12.04 -2.72 -6.52
CA SER A 151 11.09 -3.45 -5.68
C SER A 151 11.20 -3.09 -4.20
N GLY A 152 10.06 -3.12 -3.49
CA GLY A 152 9.98 -2.78 -2.06
C GLY A 152 10.51 -1.38 -1.76
N ASP A 153 11.32 -1.29 -0.71
CA ASP A 153 11.94 -0.04 -0.26
C ASP A 153 13.01 0.49 -1.23
N ALA A 154 13.45 -0.28 -2.23
CA ALA A 154 14.30 0.28 -3.27
C ALA A 154 13.52 1.31 -4.10
N GLY A 155 12.27 0.99 -4.45
CA GLY A 155 11.37 1.87 -5.20
C GLY A 155 10.80 3.01 -4.36
N SER A 156 10.18 2.70 -3.21
CA SER A 156 9.58 3.72 -2.34
C SER A 156 9.43 3.26 -0.91
N PHE A 157 9.50 4.22 0.02
CA PHE A 157 9.26 4.02 1.45
C PHE A 157 8.01 4.79 1.86
N ILE A 158 7.08 4.04 2.45
CA ILE A 158 5.78 4.53 2.93
C ILE A 158 5.82 4.75 4.44
N ASP A 159 4.80 5.41 4.99
CA ASP A 159 4.79 5.73 6.41
C ASP A 159 4.71 4.46 7.29
N PRO A 160 5.63 4.29 8.27
CA PRO A 160 5.62 3.15 9.16
C PRO A 160 4.36 3.02 10.03
N LEU A 161 3.59 4.11 10.22
CA LEU A 161 2.32 4.09 10.94
C LEU A 161 1.37 3.02 10.39
N SER A 162 1.48 2.74 9.09
CA SER A 162 0.66 1.75 8.38
C SER A 162 1.05 0.30 8.67
N SER A 163 2.26 0.04 9.17
CA SER A 163 2.87 -1.31 9.28
C SER A 163 2.88 -2.14 7.97
N PHE A 164 2.69 -1.51 6.80
CA PHE A 164 2.53 -2.22 5.53
C PHE A 164 3.80 -2.32 4.68
N GLY A 165 4.96 -1.86 5.15
CA GLY A 165 6.22 -1.89 4.39
C GLY A 165 6.60 -3.29 3.89
N VAL A 166 6.55 -4.31 4.76
CA VAL A 166 6.84 -5.70 4.38
C VAL A 166 5.83 -6.24 3.38
N LYS A 167 4.53 -5.98 3.60
CA LYS A 167 3.46 -6.40 2.70
C LYS A 167 3.64 -5.79 1.29
N LYS A 168 3.94 -4.50 1.21
CA LYS A 168 4.30 -3.80 -0.03
C LYS A 168 5.51 -4.47 -0.69
N ALA A 169 6.58 -4.74 0.05
CA ALA A 169 7.79 -5.34 -0.47
C ALA A 169 7.54 -6.74 -1.06
N LEU A 170 6.75 -7.57 -0.39
CA LEU A 170 6.36 -8.90 -0.90
C LEU A 170 5.52 -8.80 -2.17
N SER A 171 4.50 -7.93 -2.18
CA SER A 171 3.63 -7.75 -3.35
C SER A 171 4.37 -7.19 -4.57
N SER A 172 5.24 -6.20 -4.35
CA SER A 172 6.10 -5.65 -5.41
C SER A 172 7.15 -6.65 -5.90
N GLY A 173 7.74 -7.46 -5.01
CA GLY A 173 8.69 -8.52 -5.39
C GLY A 173 8.05 -9.60 -6.24
N TRP A 174 6.84 -10.06 -5.86
CA TRP A 174 6.06 -11.01 -6.65
C TRP A 174 5.79 -10.49 -8.06
N LEU A 175 5.26 -9.26 -8.19
CA LEU A 175 4.97 -8.69 -9.50
C LEU A 175 6.24 -8.40 -10.31
N ALA A 176 7.33 -7.98 -9.67
CA ALA A 176 8.61 -7.76 -10.34
C ALA A 176 9.12 -9.05 -11.00
N GLY A 177 8.97 -10.19 -10.32
CA GLY A 177 9.27 -11.51 -10.88
C GLY A 177 8.43 -11.84 -12.11
N ILE A 178 7.13 -11.56 -12.07
CA ILE A 178 6.22 -11.76 -13.22
C ILE A 178 6.60 -10.89 -14.41
N VAL A 179 6.92 -9.60 -14.17
CA VAL A 179 7.31 -8.67 -15.23
C VAL A 179 8.64 -9.08 -15.87
N ALA A 180 9.65 -9.41 -15.06
CA ALA A 180 10.93 -9.89 -15.58
C ALA A 180 10.76 -11.21 -16.35
N ASN A 181 9.99 -12.17 -15.82
CA ASN A 181 9.69 -13.42 -16.50
C ASN A 181 9.01 -13.18 -17.85
N THR A 182 7.97 -12.33 -17.88
CA THR A 182 7.24 -12.01 -19.12
C THR A 182 8.17 -11.41 -20.16
N ALA A 183 8.98 -10.42 -19.79
CA ALA A 183 9.88 -9.77 -20.72
C ALA A 183 11.02 -10.68 -21.23
N LEU A 184 11.40 -11.70 -20.46
CA LEU A 184 12.40 -12.69 -20.88
C LEU A 184 11.85 -13.70 -21.89
N ILE A 185 10.58 -14.11 -21.76
CA ILE A 185 9.96 -15.12 -22.64
C ILE A 185 9.21 -14.49 -23.82
N ASP A 186 8.78 -13.24 -23.69
CA ASP A 186 7.99 -12.50 -24.66
C ASP A 186 8.45 -11.03 -24.68
N PRO A 187 9.51 -10.73 -25.47
CA PRO A 187 10.08 -9.39 -25.54
C PRO A 187 9.07 -8.32 -26.00
N ASP A 188 8.07 -8.69 -26.81
CA ASP A 188 7.05 -7.75 -27.32
C ASP A 188 6.14 -7.25 -26.18
N MET A 189 5.98 -8.05 -25.12
CA MET A 189 5.25 -7.66 -23.91
C MET A 189 6.06 -6.83 -22.91
N THR A 190 7.34 -6.55 -23.18
CA THR A 190 8.23 -5.85 -22.23
C THR A 190 7.68 -4.49 -21.83
N GLU A 191 7.30 -3.66 -22.81
CA GLU A 191 6.87 -2.28 -22.55
C GLU A 191 5.57 -2.23 -21.75
N ALA A 192 4.58 -3.05 -22.13
CA ALA A 192 3.33 -3.18 -21.40
C ALA A 192 3.56 -3.63 -19.95
N SER A 193 4.47 -4.59 -19.74
CA SER A 193 4.78 -5.16 -18.43
C SER A 193 5.45 -4.16 -17.49
N VAL A 194 6.45 -3.40 -17.97
CA VAL A 194 7.14 -2.39 -17.14
C VAL A 194 6.24 -1.20 -16.84
N ASN A 195 5.40 -0.77 -17.79
CA ASN A 195 4.45 0.32 -17.58
C ASN A 195 3.36 -0.08 -16.58
N PHE A 196 2.92 -1.35 -16.61
CA PHE A 196 1.99 -1.91 -15.62
C PHE A 196 2.57 -1.87 -14.20
N PHE A 197 3.82 -2.34 -14.02
CA PHE A 197 4.51 -2.27 -12.72
C PHE A 197 4.70 -0.84 -12.23
N ASP A 198 5.19 0.04 -13.11
CA ASP A 198 5.47 1.44 -12.79
C ASP A 198 4.22 2.19 -12.32
N SER A 199 3.12 2.01 -13.05
CA SER A 199 1.82 2.61 -12.70
C SER A 199 1.29 2.08 -11.36
N ARG A 200 1.42 0.77 -11.12
CA ARG A 200 0.98 0.15 -9.87
C ARG A 200 1.80 0.66 -8.67
N GLU A 201 3.13 0.70 -8.75
CA GLU A 201 3.95 1.18 -7.62
C GLU A 201 3.75 2.68 -7.34
N LYS A 202 3.53 3.50 -8.38
CA LYS A 202 3.13 4.91 -8.22
C LYS A 202 1.82 5.03 -7.46
N LEU A 203 0.81 4.24 -7.85
CA LEU A 203 -0.48 4.21 -7.18
C LEU A 203 -0.32 3.80 -5.72
N VAL A 204 0.37 2.69 -5.45
CA VAL A 204 0.61 2.17 -4.09
C VAL A 204 1.24 3.23 -3.18
N TYR A 205 2.26 3.94 -3.65
CA TYR A 205 2.89 5.00 -2.86
C TYR A 205 1.91 6.13 -2.54
N SER A 206 1.18 6.63 -3.54
CA SER A 206 0.20 7.71 -3.34
C SER A 206 -0.89 7.31 -2.35
N ARG A 207 -1.37 6.06 -2.42
CA ARG A 207 -2.39 5.53 -1.52
C ARG A 207 -1.95 5.50 -0.07
N TYR A 208 -0.78 4.94 0.22
CA TYR A 208 -0.30 4.92 1.60
C TYR A 208 0.00 6.31 2.15
N ARG A 209 0.25 7.27 1.27
CA ARG A 209 0.41 8.65 1.66
C ARG A 209 -0.93 9.32 2.00
N GLU A 210 -1.95 9.11 1.18
CA GLU A 210 -3.33 9.54 1.46
C GLU A 210 -3.86 8.91 2.76
N SER A 211 -3.62 7.62 2.95
CA SER A 211 -4.11 6.85 4.11
C SER A 211 -3.64 7.39 5.44
N SER A 212 -2.45 7.97 5.46
CA SER A 212 -1.82 8.48 6.67
C SER A 212 -2.33 9.89 7.03
N ALA A 213 -2.93 10.59 6.06
CA ALA A 213 -3.34 11.99 6.22
C ALA A 213 -4.38 12.21 7.34
N PRO A 214 -5.45 11.39 7.49
CA PRO A 214 -6.41 11.57 8.56
C PRO A 214 -5.79 11.42 9.96
N PHE A 215 -4.84 10.50 10.13
CA PHE A 215 -4.15 10.31 11.41
C PHE A 215 -3.30 11.52 11.78
N PHE A 216 -2.55 12.07 10.82
CA PHE A 216 -1.79 13.29 11.05
C PHE A 216 -2.67 14.51 11.30
N GLN A 217 -3.80 14.60 10.61
CA GLN A 217 -4.78 15.67 10.82
C GLN A 217 -5.39 15.60 12.23
N SER A 218 -5.73 14.41 12.71
CA SER A 218 -6.22 14.19 14.08
C SER A 218 -5.16 14.55 15.11
N ALA A 219 -3.93 14.08 14.93
CA ALA A 219 -2.83 14.40 15.85
C ALA A 219 -2.51 15.90 15.89
N ALA A 220 -2.57 16.58 14.74
CA ALA A 220 -2.41 18.04 14.68
C ALA A 220 -3.50 18.79 15.44
N GLN A 221 -4.75 18.31 15.42
CA GLN A 221 -5.85 18.89 16.19
C GLN A 221 -5.68 18.65 17.70
N SER A 222 -5.15 17.49 18.09
CA SER A 222 -4.94 17.14 19.50
C SER A 222 -3.72 17.83 20.12
N HIS A 223 -2.60 17.92 19.41
CA HIS A 223 -1.33 18.41 19.96
C HIS A 223 -1.01 19.87 19.56
N GLY A 224 -1.44 20.32 18.38
CA GLY A 224 -1.24 21.72 17.95
C GLY A 224 0.23 22.15 17.73
N THR A 225 1.17 21.22 17.62
CA THR A 225 2.61 21.52 17.47
C THR A 225 3.07 21.56 16.02
N SER A 226 4.25 22.17 15.76
CA SER A 226 4.87 22.22 14.42
C SER A 226 5.05 20.83 13.83
N TYR A 227 5.57 19.88 14.62
CA TYR A 227 5.75 18.47 14.25
C TYR A 227 4.53 17.88 13.52
N TRP A 228 3.34 18.08 14.10
CA TRP A 228 2.10 17.50 13.59
C TRP A 228 1.45 18.35 12.50
N ILE A 229 1.47 19.67 12.64
CA ILE A 229 0.90 20.58 11.64
C ILE A 229 1.61 20.40 10.29
N GLU A 230 2.94 20.32 10.29
CA GLU A 230 3.73 20.12 9.07
C GLU A 230 3.43 18.76 8.41
N ARG A 231 3.34 17.69 9.19
CA ARG A 231 2.96 16.34 8.72
C ARG A 231 1.56 16.31 8.10
N ALA A 232 0.59 16.93 8.76
CA ALA A 232 -0.78 17.02 8.26
C ALA A 232 -0.86 17.80 6.94
N GLN A 233 -0.19 18.95 6.87
CA GLN A 233 -0.12 19.76 5.64
C GLN A 233 0.58 19.01 4.50
N ALA A 234 1.69 18.33 4.79
CA ALA A 234 2.44 17.54 3.81
C ALA A 234 1.63 16.36 3.25
N ALA A 235 0.89 15.67 4.10
CA ALA A 235 0.02 14.58 3.70
C ALA A 235 -1.17 15.10 2.88
N LYS A 236 -1.80 16.20 3.30
CA LYS A 236 -2.88 16.87 2.55
C LYS A 236 -2.43 17.32 1.16
N LYS A 237 -1.27 17.98 1.05
CA LYS A 237 -0.72 18.43 -0.24
C LYS A 237 -0.51 17.24 -1.19
N ALA A 238 -0.04 16.11 -0.67
CA ALA A 238 0.17 14.94 -1.49
C ALA A 238 -1.11 14.24 -1.94
N ALA A 239 -2.17 14.27 -1.12
CA ALA A 239 -3.49 13.79 -1.51
C ALA A 239 -4.08 14.62 -2.67
N VAL A 240 -3.90 15.94 -2.66
CA VAL A 240 -4.34 16.82 -3.76
C VAL A 240 -3.60 16.52 -5.07
N VAL A 241 -2.28 16.31 -4.99
CA VAL A 241 -1.49 15.93 -6.18
C VAL A 241 -1.94 14.58 -6.76
N ALA A 242 -2.36 13.65 -5.90
CA ALA A 242 -2.88 12.37 -6.35
C ALA A 242 -4.26 12.50 -7.02
N SER A 243 -5.17 13.33 -6.48
CA SER A 243 -6.47 13.61 -7.11
C SER A 243 -6.32 14.29 -8.47
N ASP A 244 -5.38 15.24 -8.60
CA ASP A 244 -5.09 15.91 -9.88
C ASP A 244 -4.50 14.96 -10.93
N SER A 245 -3.83 13.89 -10.49
CA SER A 245 -3.34 12.82 -11.37
C SER A 245 -4.42 11.81 -11.77
N GLY A 246 -5.69 12.03 -11.39
CA GLY A 246 -6.81 11.17 -11.72
C GLY A 246 -6.84 9.86 -10.92
N LEU A 247 -6.14 9.80 -9.79
CA LEU A 247 -6.21 8.66 -8.87
C LEU A 247 -7.41 8.90 -7.91
N PRO A 248 -8.41 8.00 -7.82
CA PRO A 248 -9.61 8.17 -6.97
C PRO A 248 -9.26 8.17 -5.47
N GLN A 249 -10.18 8.19 -4.50
CA GLN A 249 -9.88 8.15 -3.04
C GLN A 249 -10.61 6.95 -2.37
N ALA A 250 -9.94 6.05 -1.63
CA ALA A 250 -10.60 4.86 -1.04
C ALA A 250 -10.00 4.39 0.31
N ASP A 251 -10.84 3.74 1.14
CA ASP A 251 -10.53 3.14 2.46
C ASP A 251 -9.89 1.73 2.32
N ILE A 252 -9.05 1.35 3.29
CA ILE A 252 -7.83 0.53 3.08
C ILE A 252 -7.88 -0.83 3.78
N ARG A 253 -9.00 -1.19 4.41
CA ARG A 253 -9.07 -2.38 5.29
C ARG A 253 -8.91 -3.73 4.57
N ASN A 254 -9.11 -3.81 3.26
CA ASN A 254 -9.00 -5.05 2.49
C ASN A 254 -8.02 -4.90 1.33
N GLN A 255 -6.75 -5.29 1.51
CA GLN A 255 -5.72 -5.09 0.48
C GLN A 255 -4.78 -6.29 0.29
N LEU A 256 -5.27 -7.47 -0.08
CA LEU A 256 -4.42 -8.34 -0.92
C LEU A 256 -4.47 -7.91 -2.39
N ASP A 257 -5.53 -7.20 -2.78
CA ASP A 257 -5.85 -6.97 -4.18
C ASP A 257 -5.77 -5.49 -4.56
N LEU A 258 -4.55 -4.97 -4.66
CA LEU A 258 -4.26 -3.64 -5.24
C LEU A 258 -4.58 -3.55 -6.76
N LEU A 259 -5.27 -4.56 -7.30
CA LEU A 259 -5.86 -4.61 -8.65
C LEU A 259 -7.39 -4.56 -8.62
N GLU A 260 -8.02 -4.66 -7.46
CA GLU A 260 -9.48 -4.63 -7.29
C GLU A 260 -9.92 -3.19 -6.98
N SER A 261 -10.95 -2.75 -7.72
CA SER A 261 -11.58 -1.43 -7.72
C SER A 261 -11.20 -0.44 -6.61
N ASN A 262 -10.45 0.62 -6.93
CA ASN A 262 -10.21 1.74 -5.98
C ASN A 262 -11.36 2.78 -5.98
N LEU A 263 -12.61 2.34 -6.14
CA LEU A 263 -13.76 3.23 -5.98
C LEU A 263 -13.90 3.62 -4.50
N PRO A 264 -14.38 4.83 -4.19
CA PRO A 264 -14.71 5.20 -2.82
C PRO A 264 -15.69 4.19 -2.21
N GLU A 265 -15.40 3.69 -1.00
CA GLU A 265 -16.28 2.70 -0.34
C GLU A 265 -17.69 3.26 -0.15
N ALA A 266 -17.82 4.57 0.07
CA ALA A 266 -19.10 5.25 0.16
C ALA A 266 -19.94 5.11 -1.14
N ASP A 267 -19.30 5.18 -2.31
CA ASP A 267 -19.99 5.04 -3.59
C ASP A 267 -20.41 3.58 -3.83
N VAL A 268 -19.53 2.62 -3.50
CA VAL A 268 -19.85 1.19 -3.58
C VAL A 268 -20.97 0.84 -2.59
N ARG A 269 -20.94 1.41 -1.38
CA ARG A 269 -22.00 1.25 -0.37
C ARG A 269 -23.32 1.84 -0.84
N ALA A 270 -23.30 3.06 -1.39
CA ALA A 270 -24.50 3.69 -1.91
C ALA A 270 -25.13 2.87 -3.05
N ALA A 271 -24.30 2.34 -3.97
CA ALA A 271 -24.77 1.45 -5.02
C ALA A 271 -25.34 0.14 -4.45
N PHE A 272 -24.73 -0.43 -3.41
CA PHE A 272 -25.28 -1.60 -2.70
C PHE A 272 -26.65 -1.30 -2.09
N ASP A 273 -26.78 -0.20 -1.36
CA ASP A 273 -28.02 0.21 -0.72
C ASP A 273 -29.13 0.46 -1.75
N GLU A 274 -28.78 1.05 -2.91
CA GLU A 274 -29.70 1.24 -4.03
C GLU A 274 -30.16 -0.09 -4.64
N ILE A 275 -29.25 -1.05 -4.86
CA ILE A 275 -29.60 -2.40 -5.33
C ILE A 275 -30.56 -3.07 -4.36
N CYS A 276 -30.31 -2.96 -3.05
CA CYS A 276 -31.18 -3.53 -2.02
C CYS A 276 -32.55 -2.85 -1.92
N ALA A 277 -32.66 -1.58 -2.30
CA ALA A 277 -33.91 -0.83 -2.25
C ALA A 277 -34.87 -1.12 -3.42
N GLN A 278 -34.42 -1.84 -4.46
CA GLN A 278 -35.22 -2.13 -5.65
C GLN A 278 -35.78 -3.56 -5.62
N ASP A 279 -37.06 -3.71 -6.01
CA ASP A 279 -37.69 -5.03 -6.17
C ASP A 279 -37.09 -5.85 -7.33
N ARG A 280 -36.45 -5.18 -8.29
CA ARG A 280 -35.79 -5.76 -9.45
C ARG A 280 -34.48 -5.05 -9.70
N LEU A 281 -33.46 -5.79 -10.14
CA LEU A 281 -32.14 -5.26 -10.43
C LEU A 281 -32.17 -4.27 -11.61
N GLY A 282 -32.89 -4.60 -12.69
CA GLY A 282 -33.05 -3.74 -13.86
C GLY A 282 -31.74 -3.24 -14.45
N ALA A 283 -30.68 -4.04 -14.37
CA ALA A 283 -29.34 -3.62 -14.80
C ALA A 283 -29.31 -3.45 -16.32
N VAL A 284 -28.90 -2.27 -16.76
CA VAL A 284 -28.60 -1.97 -18.16
C VAL A 284 -27.15 -1.55 -18.30
N ARG A 285 -26.63 -1.67 -19.53
CA ARG A 285 -25.29 -1.21 -19.87
C ARG A 285 -25.14 0.28 -19.55
N GLY A 286 -24.12 0.63 -18.75
CA GLY A 286 -23.79 2.02 -18.46
C GLY A 286 -23.43 2.81 -19.72
N LYS A 287 -23.84 4.07 -19.81
CA LYS A 287 -23.73 4.89 -21.05
C LYS A 287 -22.30 5.14 -21.47
N THR A 288 -21.38 5.17 -20.51
CA THR A 288 -19.96 5.42 -20.75
C THR A 288 -19.13 4.14 -20.73
N LEU A 289 -19.76 2.96 -20.63
CA LEU A 289 -19.06 1.69 -20.58
C LEU A 289 -18.32 1.40 -21.88
N ARG A 290 -17.00 1.25 -21.76
CA ARG A 290 -16.10 0.80 -22.82
C ARG A 290 -15.39 -0.48 -22.40
N ILE A 291 -15.15 -1.34 -23.38
CA ILE A 291 -14.29 -2.53 -23.25
C ILE A 291 -13.04 -2.26 -24.07
N PHE A 292 -11.87 -2.47 -23.49
CA PHE A 292 -10.59 -2.25 -24.15
C PHE A 292 -9.56 -3.28 -23.67
N GLU A 293 -8.49 -3.48 -24.44
CA GLU A 293 -7.39 -4.35 -24.01
C GLU A 293 -6.41 -3.58 -23.13
N GLY A 294 -5.99 -4.20 -22.03
CA GLY A 294 -4.97 -3.67 -21.14
C GLY A 294 -4.15 -4.78 -20.48
N PRO A 295 -2.97 -4.45 -19.93
CA PRO A 295 -2.13 -5.44 -19.26
C PRO A 295 -2.78 -5.93 -17.96
N GLY A 296 -2.72 -7.24 -17.75
CA GLY A 296 -3.18 -7.91 -16.53
C GLY A 296 -2.27 -9.09 -16.18
N VAL A 297 -2.43 -9.62 -14.97
CA VAL A 297 -1.66 -10.78 -14.50
C VAL A 297 -2.44 -12.06 -14.78
N ALA A 298 -1.88 -12.95 -15.58
CA ALA A 298 -2.39 -14.30 -15.80
C ALA A 298 -1.32 -15.32 -15.42
N GLY A 299 -1.53 -16.00 -14.28
CA GLY A 299 -0.54 -16.91 -13.70
C GLY A 299 0.77 -16.19 -13.40
N HIS A 300 1.85 -16.61 -14.06
CA HIS A 300 3.19 -16.02 -13.91
C HIS A 300 3.58 -15.06 -15.06
N ARG A 301 2.60 -14.54 -15.80
CA ARG A 301 2.80 -13.66 -16.96
C ARG A 301 1.94 -12.39 -16.88
N ILE A 302 2.45 -11.32 -17.49
CA ILE A 302 1.61 -10.22 -17.96
C ILE A 302 1.07 -10.60 -19.33
N VAL A 303 -0.24 -10.42 -19.51
CA VAL A 303 -0.95 -10.65 -20.76
C VAL A 303 -1.83 -9.44 -21.08
N MET A 304 -2.18 -9.27 -22.35
CA MET A 304 -3.26 -8.37 -22.72
C MET A 304 -4.59 -9.07 -22.45
N GLU A 305 -5.44 -8.43 -21.66
CA GLU A 305 -6.77 -8.92 -21.33
C GLU A 305 -7.80 -7.82 -21.56
N GLN A 306 -9.04 -8.22 -21.81
CA GLN A 306 -10.15 -7.28 -21.88
C GLN A 306 -10.44 -6.70 -20.50
N ARG A 307 -10.66 -5.39 -20.45
CA ARG A 307 -10.97 -4.64 -19.22
C ARG A 307 -12.16 -3.72 -19.46
N LEU A 308 -12.93 -3.49 -18.41
CA LEU A 308 -14.10 -2.61 -18.40
C LEU A 308 -13.70 -1.25 -17.86
N GLY A 309 -13.90 -0.20 -18.65
CA GLY A 309 -13.72 1.18 -18.22
C GLY A 309 -14.97 2.02 -18.45
N SER A 310 -14.99 3.20 -17.85
CA SER A 310 -16.07 4.18 -18.00
C SER A 310 -15.51 5.60 -17.90
N ALA A 311 -16.37 6.60 -17.99
CA ALA A 311 -15.98 7.98 -17.70
C ALA A 311 -15.59 8.16 -16.23
N LEU A 312 -16.25 7.45 -15.31
CA LEU A 312 -15.92 7.45 -13.87
C LEU A 312 -14.67 6.61 -13.58
N TRP A 313 -14.40 5.61 -14.42
CA TRP A 313 -13.29 4.68 -14.23
C TRP A 313 -12.50 4.41 -15.53
N PRO A 314 -11.65 5.36 -15.95
CA PRO A 314 -10.99 5.25 -17.25
C PRO A 314 -9.88 4.18 -17.30
N SER A 315 -9.24 3.86 -16.17
CA SER A 315 -8.09 2.95 -16.07
C SER A 315 -8.43 1.47 -16.29
N GLY A 316 -9.71 1.11 -16.18
CA GLY A 316 -10.23 -0.21 -16.47
C GLY A 316 -10.09 -1.22 -15.33
N MET A 317 -11.11 -2.06 -15.16
CA MET A 317 -11.16 -3.15 -14.19
C MET A 317 -11.55 -4.46 -14.86
N ARG A 318 -11.03 -5.56 -14.33
CA ARG A 318 -11.33 -6.90 -14.80
C ARG A 318 -11.88 -7.78 -13.69
N TYR A 319 -11.29 -7.70 -12.50
CA TYR A 319 -11.67 -8.49 -11.34
C TYR A 319 -11.99 -7.61 -10.13
N VAL A 320 -12.95 -8.04 -9.32
CA VAL A 320 -13.27 -7.51 -7.98
C VAL A 320 -13.57 -8.70 -7.07
N ARG A 321 -12.82 -8.87 -5.98
CA ARG A 321 -12.83 -10.04 -5.10
C ARG A 321 -12.83 -11.38 -5.84
N GLY A 322 -11.97 -11.50 -6.84
CA GLY A 322 -11.91 -12.66 -7.74
C GLY A 322 -13.12 -12.84 -8.68
N VAL A 323 -14.09 -11.93 -8.69
CA VAL A 323 -15.24 -11.94 -9.60
C VAL A 323 -14.86 -11.29 -10.93
N ASP A 324 -15.04 -12.01 -12.03
CA ASP A 324 -14.86 -11.54 -13.40
C ASP A 324 -15.98 -10.55 -13.77
N LEU A 325 -15.62 -9.28 -13.98
CA LEU A 325 -16.58 -8.23 -14.26
C LEU A 325 -17.21 -8.31 -15.66
N LEU A 326 -16.58 -8.93 -16.66
CA LEU A 326 -17.24 -9.11 -17.97
C LEU A 326 -18.40 -10.10 -17.83
N GLN A 327 -18.13 -11.23 -17.19
CA GLN A 327 -19.16 -12.25 -16.94
C GLN A 327 -20.25 -11.73 -16.01
N LEU A 328 -19.88 -10.96 -14.98
CA LEU A 328 -20.86 -10.38 -14.06
C LEU A 328 -21.81 -9.42 -14.76
N ILE A 329 -21.31 -8.54 -15.65
CA ILE A 329 -22.17 -7.58 -16.35
C ILE A 329 -23.17 -8.31 -17.27
N GLU A 330 -22.72 -9.35 -17.96
CA GLU A 330 -23.59 -10.17 -18.80
C GLU A 330 -24.69 -10.87 -17.97
N ALA A 331 -24.32 -11.46 -16.82
CA ALA A 331 -25.27 -12.09 -15.91
C ALA A 331 -26.26 -11.08 -15.31
N ALA A 332 -25.78 -9.93 -14.87
CA ALA A 332 -26.60 -8.88 -14.28
C ALA A 332 -27.62 -8.31 -15.27
N MET A 333 -27.24 -8.11 -16.54
CA MET A 333 -28.14 -7.61 -17.58
C MET A 333 -29.17 -8.65 -18.06
N SER A 334 -28.92 -9.94 -17.82
CA SER A 334 -29.79 -11.03 -18.26
C SER A 334 -30.82 -11.44 -17.20
N HIS A 335 -30.64 -11.01 -15.95
CA HIS A 335 -31.46 -11.44 -14.81
C HIS A 335 -31.94 -10.25 -13.96
N ASP A 336 -33.25 -10.19 -13.72
CA ASP A 336 -33.89 -9.13 -12.93
C ASP A 336 -33.77 -9.35 -11.42
N GLN A 337 -33.25 -10.50 -10.98
CA GLN A 337 -33.05 -10.84 -9.56
C GLN A 337 -31.59 -11.17 -9.29
N VAL A 338 -31.03 -10.59 -8.22
CA VAL A 338 -29.62 -10.79 -7.84
C VAL A 338 -29.28 -12.27 -7.61
N PRO A 339 -30.09 -13.08 -6.90
CA PRO A 339 -29.79 -14.51 -6.72
C PRO A 339 -29.73 -15.29 -8.03
N GLU A 340 -30.54 -14.94 -9.02
CA GLU A 340 -30.53 -15.58 -10.35
C GLU A 340 -29.26 -15.21 -11.13
N GLY A 341 -28.88 -13.94 -11.14
CA GLY A 341 -27.62 -13.49 -11.75
C GLY A 341 -26.39 -14.13 -11.11
N TRP A 342 -26.37 -14.23 -9.77
CA TRP A 342 -25.30 -14.91 -9.04
C TRP A 342 -25.23 -16.41 -9.37
N ALA A 343 -26.37 -17.09 -9.44
CA ALA A 343 -26.44 -18.49 -9.84
C ALA A 343 -25.97 -18.69 -11.29
N ALA A 344 -26.35 -17.80 -12.20
CA ALA A 344 -25.92 -17.82 -13.61
C ALA A 344 -24.41 -17.60 -13.75
N TYR A 345 -23.84 -16.62 -13.04
CA TYR A 345 -22.39 -16.39 -13.00
C TYR A 345 -21.63 -17.63 -12.49
N ASN A 346 -22.10 -18.24 -11.39
CA ASN A 346 -21.47 -19.43 -10.84
C ASN A 346 -21.61 -20.68 -11.72
N ALA A 347 -22.54 -20.67 -12.68
CA ALA A 347 -22.67 -21.75 -13.66
C ALA A 347 -21.67 -21.64 -14.83
N SER A 348 -21.09 -20.45 -15.08
CA SER A 348 -20.20 -20.20 -16.22
C SER A 348 -18.70 -20.26 -15.89
N GLY A 349 -18.31 -20.33 -14.62
CA GLY A 349 -16.90 -20.23 -14.23
C GLY A 349 -16.56 -20.63 -12.79
N ALA A 350 -15.50 -20.03 -12.25
CA ALA A 350 -15.07 -20.26 -10.88
C ALA A 350 -16.13 -19.72 -9.90
N ALA A 351 -16.64 -20.59 -9.03
CA ALA A 351 -17.69 -20.22 -8.09
C ALA A 351 -17.20 -19.15 -7.11
N VAL A 352 -18.00 -18.11 -6.93
CA VAL A 352 -17.75 -17.01 -5.99
C VAL A 352 -18.83 -16.97 -4.92
N THR A 353 -18.47 -16.43 -3.76
CA THR A 353 -19.42 -16.24 -2.66
C THR A 353 -20.42 -15.14 -3.02
N LEU A 354 -21.63 -15.21 -2.45
CA LEU A 354 -22.62 -14.15 -2.64
C LEU A 354 -22.11 -12.77 -2.15
N PRO A 355 -21.43 -12.64 -0.99
CA PRO A 355 -20.83 -11.37 -0.58
C PRO A 355 -19.82 -10.78 -1.57
N ASP A 356 -18.98 -11.61 -2.19
CA ASP A 356 -18.00 -11.14 -3.18
C ASP A 356 -18.69 -10.72 -4.47
N TYR A 357 -19.67 -11.51 -4.92
CA TYR A 357 -20.51 -11.15 -6.07
C TYR A 357 -21.27 -9.84 -5.86
N LEU A 358 -21.89 -9.65 -4.69
CA LEU A 358 -22.58 -8.41 -4.34
C LEU A 358 -21.61 -7.22 -4.33
N THR A 359 -20.42 -7.39 -3.75
CA THR A 359 -19.39 -6.35 -3.76
C THR A 359 -18.99 -5.98 -5.19
N ALA A 360 -18.75 -6.97 -6.05
CA ALA A 360 -18.40 -6.76 -7.45
C ALA A 360 -19.54 -6.11 -8.25
N LEU A 361 -20.79 -6.49 -7.98
CA LEU A 361 -21.98 -5.92 -8.60
C LEU A 361 -22.13 -4.45 -8.21
N SER A 362 -22.09 -4.14 -6.92
CA SER A 362 -22.15 -2.76 -6.42
C SER A 362 -21.01 -1.91 -6.96
N THR A 363 -19.80 -2.48 -7.07
CA THR A 363 -18.68 -1.83 -7.73
C THR A 363 -18.96 -1.55 -9.21
N ALA A 364 -19.59 -2.47 -9.95
CA ALA A 364 -19.92 -2.27 -11.36
C ALA A 364 -20.93 -1.12 -11.55
N PHE A 365 -21.91 -0.97 -10.64
CA PHE A 365 -22.81 0.19 -10.63
C PHE A 365 -22.10 1.48 -10.25
N ALA A 366 -21.32 1.48 -9.16
CA ALA A 366 -20.56 2.64 -8.72
C ALA A 366 -19.51 3.10 -9.76
N ALA A 367 -18.93 2.16 -10.52
CA ALA A 367 -18.03 2.44 -11.61
C ALA A 367 -18.74 3.01 -12.85
N GLY A 368 -20.07 3.00 -12.90
CA GLY A 368 -20.85 3.35 -14.09
C GLY A 368 -20.70 2.33 -15.23
N PHE A 369 -20.37 1.08 -14.92
CA PHE A 369 -20.38 -0.02 -15.90
C PHE A 369 -21.81 -0.54 -16.10
N LEU A 370 -22.58 -0.57 -15.02
CA LEU A 370 -24.01 -0.82 -15.01
C LEU A 370 -24.75 0.44 -14.56
N GLU A 371 -25.97 0.62 -15.06
CA GLU A 371 -26.92 1.64 -14.62
C GLU A 371 -28.27 0.96 -14.39
N HIS A 372 -29.13 1.55 -13.55
CA HIS A 372 -30.51 1.10 -13.44
C HIS A 372 -31.32 1.61 -14.64
N GLY A 373 -32.03 0.69 -15.31
CA GLY A 373 -32.93 1.02 -16.41
C GLY A 373 -34.01 2.00 -15.94
N LYS A 374 -34.26 3.06 -16.72
CA LYS A 374 -35.41 3.94 -16.45
C LYS A 374 -36.69 3.14 -16.68
N LYS A 375 -37.58 3.17 -15.68
CA LYS A 375 -38.95 2.64 -15.79
C LYS A 375 -39.71 3.28 -16.94
#